data_AF-A0A0D3ILV9-F1
#
_entry.id   AF-A0A0D3ILV9-F1
#
_cell.length_a   1.000
_cell.length_b   1.000
_cell.length_c   1.000
_cell.angle_alpha   90.00
_cell.angle_beta   90.00
_cell.angle_gamma   90.00
#
_symmetry.space_group_name_H-M   'P 1'
#
loop_
_entity.id
_entity.type
_entity.pdbx_description
1 polymer ?
#
loop_
_entity_poly.entity_id
_entity_poly.type
_entity_poly.pdbx_seq_one_letter_code
_entity_poly.pdbx_strand_id
1 'polypeptide(L)'
;MSTYPNSNGDLPLESYVSALATAPSARRSGVGRTLMSRVEAIVWEAGESVLSLQVDELNGPALQLYRGLGYEVVGRERASTTPSRYGLVSKLLLGGVRERTLLVLQKPRPPAAAEAAEPEVPRGRGVVGRLLPGVRRRLKALKQN
;
A
#
# COMPACT_ATOMS: atom_id res chain seq x y z
N MET A 1 12.50 -0.90 -12.60
CA MET A 1 11.28 -1.06 -13.42
C MET A 1 10.43 0.17 -13.15
N SER A 2 10.24 1.05 -14.14
CA SER A 2 9.62 2.37 -13.95
C SER A 2 8.09 2.24 -13.96
N THR A 3 7.43 2.46 -12.82
CA THR A 3 5.97 2.39 -12.66
C THR A 3 5.34 3.78 -12.73
N TYR A 4 5.37 4.38 -13.92
CA TYR A 4 4.55 5.53 -14.29
C TYR A 4 3.91 5.27 -15.65
N PRO A 5 2.68 5.74 -15.88
CA PRO A 5 1.91 5.38 -17.05
C PRO A 5 2.62 5.87 -18.30
N ASN A 6 2.68 5.00 -19.30
CA ASN A 6 3.02 5.40 -20.66
C ASN A 6 2.02 6.49 -21.07
N SER A 7 2.47 7.47 -21.86
CA SER A 7 1.75 8.66 -22.33
C SER A 7 0.41 8.40 -23.08
N ASN A 8 -0.09 7.17 -23.10
CA ASN A 8 -1.32 6.73 -23.73
C ASN A 8 -2.53 6.65 -22.79
N GLY A 9 -2.40 7.02 -21.51
CA GLY A 9 -3.54 7.14 -20.59
C GLY A 9 -4.00 5.81 -19.96
N ASP A 10 -3.27 4.71 -20.16
CA ASP A 10 -3.47 3.49 -19.40
C ASP A 10 -2.83 3.66 -18.01
N LEU A 11 -3.67 3.85 -16.99
CA LEU A 11 -3.23 3.69 -15.61
C LEU A 11 -2.79 2.23 -15.44
N PRO A 12 -1.59 1.93 -14.93
CA PRO A 12 -1.28 0.57 -14.54
C PRO A 12 -2.42 0.09 -13.62
N LEU A 13 -2.85 -1.16 -13.78
CA LEU A 13 -3.90 -1.85 -13.03
C LEU A 13 -3.52 -2.03 -11.54
N GLU A 14 -3.10 -0.95 -10.89
CA GLU A 14 -2.78 -0.85 -9.49
C GLU A 14 -3.98 -0.22 -8.78
N SER A 15 -4.27 -0.69 -7.57
CA SER A 15 -5.30 -0.10 -6.72
C SER A 15 -5.13 1.41 -6.56
N TYR A 16 -6.18 2.18 -6.85
CA TYR A 16 -6.13 3.65 -6.93
C TYR A 16 -7.29 4.33 -6.21
N VAL A 17 -6.99 5.34 -5.38
CA VAL A 17 -8.02 6.20 -4.77
C VAL A 17 -8.31 7.40 -5.69
N SER A 18 -9.47 7.37 -6.35
CA SER A 18 -9.86 8.41 -7.29
C SER A 18 -10.30 9.72 -6.64
N ALA A 19 -11.03 9.64 -5.54
CA ALA A 19 -11.49 10.81 -4.80
C ALA A 19 -11.72 10.48 -3.32
N LEU A 20 -11.29 11.39 -2.45
CA LEU A 20 -11.60 11.36 -1.02
C LEU A 20 -11.91 12.78 -0.56
N ALA A 21 -13.09 12.96 0.02
CA ALA A 21 -13.51 14.24 0.57
C ALA A 21 -14.23 14.02 1.90
N THR A 22 -14.08 15.00 2.80
CA THR A 22 -14.85 15.08 4.04
C THR A 22 -15.58 16.42 4.07
N ALA A 23 -16.79 16.42 4.63
CA ALA A 23 -17.55 17.64 4.85
C ALA A 23 -16.71 18.64 5.68
N PRO A 24 -16.75 19.96 5.41
CA PRO A 24 -15.97 20.93 6.17
C PRO A 24 -16.15 20.86 7.69
N SER A 25 -17.38 20.58 8.14
CA SER A 25 -17.74 20.41 9.55
C SER A 25 -17.17 19.15 10.21
N ALA A 26 -16.79 18.15 9.40
CA ALA A 26 -16.21 16.88 9.85
C ALA A 26 -14.69 16.80 9.65
N ARG A 27 -14.02 17.93 9.39
CA ARG A 27 -12.55 17.97 9.25
C ARG A 27 -11.88 17.91 10.62
N ARG A 28 -10.63 17.44 10.63
CA ARG A 28 -9.77 17.35 11.83
C ARG A 28 -10.34 16.47 12.96
N SER A 29 -11.36 15.66 12.69
CA SER A 29 -11.94 14.69 13.63
C SER A 29 -11.54 13.24 13.35
N GLY A 30 -10.58 13.03 12.43
CA GLY A 30 -10.07 11.69 12.11
C GLY A 30 -10.83 10.95 11.00
N VAL A 31 -11.95 11.46 10.50
CA VAL A 31 -12.78 10.79 9.46
C VAL A 31 -11.97 10.38 8.23
N GLY A 32 -11.14 11.26 7.69
CA GLY A 32 -10.30 10.94 6.52
C GLY A 32 -9.31 9.81 6.78
N ARG A 33 -8.75 9.74 7.99
CA ARG A 33 -7.87 8.64 8.41
C ARG A 33 -8.65 7.32 8.50
N THR A 34 -9.82 7.34 9.14
CA THR A 34 -10.68 6.16 9.25
C THR A 34 -11.09 5.60 7.89
N LEU A 35 -11.48 6.47 6.95
CA LEU A 35 -11.82 6.07 5.58
C LEU A 35 -10.62 5.42 4.89
N MET A 36 -9.45 6.06 4.94
CA MET A 36 -8.24 5.51 4.31
C MET A 36 -7.80 4.18 4.93
N SER A 37 -7.85 4.02 6.25
CA SER A 37 -7.51 2.74 6.88
C SER A 37 -8.43 1.61 6.43
N ARG A 38 -9.71 1.89 6.14
CA ARG A 38 -10.63 0.90 5.58
C ARG A 38 -10.32 0.57 4.12
N VAL A 39 -9.99 1.59 3.31
CA VAL A 39 -9.56 1.38 1.92
C VAL A 39 -8.29 0.54 1.86
N GLU A 40 -7.30 0.87 2.68
CA GLU A 40 -6.05 0.11 2.79
C GLU A 40 -6.34 -1.36 3.14
N ALA A 41 -7.18 -1.64 4.14
CA ALA A 41 -7.55 -3.01 4.49
C ALA A 41 -8.17 -3.77 3.31
N ILE A 42 -9.13 -3.15 2.59
CA ILE A 42 -9.77 -3.77 1.42
C ILE A 42 -8.74 -4.11 0.33
N VAL A 43 -7.83 -3.17 0.05
CA VAL A 43 -6.79 -3.35 -0.98
C VAL A 43 -5.80 -4.44 -0.59
N TRP A 44 -5.36 -4.48 0.67
CA TRP A 44 -4.44 -5.52 1.15
C TRP A 44 -5.10 -6.90 1.24
N GLU A 45 -6.36 -6.98 1.66
CA GLU A 45 -7.15 -8.22 1.65
C GLU A 45 -7.34 -8.76 0.22
N ALA A 46 -7.42 -7.87 -0.78
CA ALA A 46 -7.49 -8.25 -2.19
C ALA A 46 -6.16 -8.76 -2.78
N GLY A 47 -5.07 -8.76 -2.01
CA GLY A 47 -3.77 -9.26 -2.48
C GLY A 47 -2.90 -8.21 -3.19
N GLU A 48 -3.34 -6.96 -3.22
CA GLU A 48 -2.66 -5.89 -3.94
C GLU A 48 -1.34 -5.51 -3.27
N SER A 49 -0.35 -5.12 -4.07
CA SER A 49 1.00 -4.83 -3.59
C SER A 49 1.26 -3.35 -3.30
N VAL A 50 0.49 -2.45 -3.91
CA VAL A 50 0.64 -1.00 -3.81
C VAL A 50 -0.74 -0.33 -3.89
N LEU A 51 -0.92 0.75 -3.13
CA LEU A 51 -2.06 1.66 -3.23
C LEU A 51 -1.58 3.05 -3.64
N SER A 52 -2.13 3.56 -4.73
CA SER A 52 -1.73 4.81 -5.38
C SER A 52 -2.81 5.89 -5.26
N LEU A 53 -2.39 7.15 -5.22
CA LEU A 53 -3.29 8.32 -5.32
C LEU A 53 -2.55 9.56 -5.84
N GLN A 54 -3.30 10.55 -6.31
CA GLN A 54 -2.77 11.85 -6.71
C GLN A 54 -3.28 12.98 -5.82
N VAL A 55 -2.41 13.94 -5.53
CA VAL A 55 -2.73 15.12 -4.71
C VAL A 55 -2.10 16.36 -5.33
N ASP A 56 -2.88 17.42 -5.46
CA ASP A 56 -2.37 18.75 -5.79
C ASP A 56 -1.31 19.18 -4.76
N GLU A 57 -0.12 19.59 -5.23
CA GLU A 57 1.00 19.94 -4.34
C GLU A 57 0.67 21.06 -3.35
N LEU A 58 -0.35 21.88 -3.66
CA LEU A 58 -0.82 22.97 -2.80
C LEU A 58 -1.87 22.51 -1.77
N ASN A 59 -2.34 21.26 -1.82
CA ASN A 59 -3.29 20.70 -0.87
C ASN A 59 -2.61 20.23 0.42
N GLY A 60 -2.10 21.21 1.18
CA GLY A 60 -1.37 20.98 2.44
C GLY A 60 -2.09 20.06 3.44
N PRO A 61 -3.42 20.16 3.66
CA PRO A 61 -4.14 19.24 4.55
C PRO A 61 -4.13 17.79 4.07
N ALA A 62 -4.31 17.54 2.77
CA ALA A 62 -4.27 16.19 2.22
C ALA A 62 -2.86 15.60 2.28
N LEU A 63 -1.83 16.39 1.94
CA LEU A 63 -0.44 15.95 2.04
C LEU A 63 -0.05 15.55 3.48
N GLN A 64 -0.50 16.33 4.48
CA GLN A 64 -0.29 15.97 5.89
C GLN A 64 -0.99 14.67 6.26
N LEU A 65 -2.23 14.45 5.80
CA LEU A 65 -2.96 13.21 6.03
C LEU A 65 -2.21 12.01 5.44
N TYR A 66 -1.87 12.05 4.15
CA TYR A 66 -1.29 10.90 3.46
C TYR A 66 0.13 10.59 3.91
N ARG A 67 0.97 11.61 4.17
CA ARG A 67 2.28 11.38 4.79
C ARG A 67 2.15 10.76 6.18
N GLY A 68 1.18 11.22 6.98
CA GLY A 68 0.88 10.63 8.29
C GLY A 68 0.33 9.20 8.23
N LEU A 69 -0.10 8.74 7.06
CA LEU A 69 -0.52 7.35 6.80
C LEU A 69 0.61 6.49 6.22
N GLY A 70 1.79 7.05 5.97
CA GLY A 70 2.93 6.34 5.38
C GLY A 70 2.93 6.29 3.86
N TYR A 71 2.21 7.19 3.19
CA TYR A 71 2.36 7.37 1.73
C TYR A 71 3.58 8.23 1.42
N GLU A 72 4.29 7.86 0.36
CA GLU A 72 5.48 8.53 -0.11
C GLU A 72 5.27 9.10 -1.52
N VAL A 73 5.91 10.23 -1.81
CA VAL A 73 5.86 10.84 -3.14
C VAL A 73 6.83 10.09 -4.05
N VAL A 74 6.27 9.42 -5.05
CA VAL A 74 7.03 8.64 -6.04
C VAL A 74 7.21 9.38 -7.37
N GLY A 75 6.47 10.48 -7.58
CA GLY A 75 6.51 11.21 -8.84
C GLY A 75 5.67 12.47 -8.86
N ARG A 76 5.77 13.19 -9.98
CA ARG A 76 5.11 14.48 -10.19
C ARG A 76 4.59 14.55 -11.62
N GLU A 77 3.36 15.01 -11.77
CA GLU A 77 2.71 15.18 -13.06
C GLU A 77 2.21 16.62 -13.19
N ARG A 78 2.40 17.23 -14.37
CA ARG A 78 1.79 18.52 -14.67
C ARG A 78 0.39 18.26 -15.18
N ALA A 79 -0.61 18.62 -14.39
CA ALA A 79 -2.00 18.58 -14.81
C ALA A 79 -2.46 19.96 -15.24
N SER A 80 -2.99 20.04 -16.46
CA SER A 80 -3.76 21.19 -16.92
C SER A 80 -5.22 20.96 -16.54
N THR A 81 -5.67 21.57 -15.45
CA THR A 81 -7.10 21.52 -15.11
C THR A 81 -7.87 22.47 -16.02
N THR A 82 -8.43 21.92 -17.10
CA THR A 82 -9.54 22.58 -17.79
C THR A 82 -10.81 22.29 -17.00
N PRO A 83 -11.51 23.28 -16.41
CA PRO A 83 -12.75 23.01 -15.73
C PRO A 83 -13.76 22.44 -16.73
N SER A 84 -14.25 21.22 -16.48
CA SER A 84 -15.06 20.45 -17.42
C SER A 84 -16.38 21.15 -17.85
N ARG A 85 -16.85 20.79 -19.05
CA ARG A 85 -18.11 21.10 -19.78
C ARG A 85 -18.53 22.55 -20.05
N TYR A 86 -17.97 23.56 -19.38
CA TYR A 86 -18.28 24.98 -19.64
C TYR A 86 -17.02 25.78 -19.97
N GLY A 87 -16.23 25.29 -20.93
CA GLY A 87 -14.87 25.78 -21.21
C GLY A 87 -14.73 27.29 -21.40
N LEU A 88 -15.74 27.97 -21.95
CA LEU A 88 -15.72 29.43 -22.13
C LEU A 88 -16.05 30.20 -20.84
N VAL A 89 -17.09 29.77 -20.12
CA VAL A 89 -17.57 30.42 -18.89
C VAL A 89 -16.57 30.23 -17.76
N SER A 90 -16.01 29.03 -17.62
CA SER A 90 -14.99 28.73 -16.62
C SER A 90 -13.68 29.47 -16.89
N LYS A 91 -13.28 29.66 -18.15
CA LYS A 91 -12.07 30.43 -18.51
C LYS A 91 -12.20 31.90 -18.12
N LEU A 92 -13.37 32.50 -18.32
CA LEU A 92 -13.64 33.91 -18.02
C LEU A 92 -13.96 34.17 -16.53
N LEU A 93 -14.70 33.29 -15.86
CA LEU A 93 -15.13 33.51 -14.47
C LEU A 93 -14.19 32.91 -13.42
N LEU A 94 -13.45 31.83 -13.73
CA LEU A 94 -12.59 31.13 -12.77
C LEU A 94 -11.09 31.33 -13.03
N GLY A 95 -10.73 32.22 -13.97
CA GLY A 95 -9.35 32.67 -14.16
C GLY A 95 -8.46 31.73 -14.98
N GLY A 96 -9.02 31.10 -16.01
CA GLY A 96 -8.24 30.34 -17.00
C GLY A 96 -7.78 28.94 -16.58
N VAL A 97 -7.04 28.30 -17.49
CA VAL A 97 -6.36 27.03 -17.23
C VAL A 97 -5.38 27.25 -16.09
N ARG A 98 -5.59 26.54 -14.98
CA ARG A 98 -4.61 26.50 -13.90
C ARG A 98 -3.74 25.27 -14.10
N GLU A 99 -2.49 25.51 -14.50
CA GLU A 99 -1.44 24.51 -14.36
C GLU A 99 -1.30 24.18 -12.88
N ARG A 100 -1.34 22.89 -12.58
CA ARG A 100 -1.15 22.36 -11.24
C ARG A 100 -0.15 21.23 -11.32
N THR A 101 0.69 21.11 -10.31
CA THR A 101 1.50 19.91 -10.12
C THR A 101 0.73 18.94 -9.25
N LEU A 102 0.43 17.77 -9.79
CA LEU A 102 -0.08 16.64 -9.02
C LEU A 102 1.11 15.81 -8.56
N LEU A 103 1.22 15.61 -7.25
CA LEU A 103 2.12 14.65 -6.67
C LEU A 103 1.44 13.28 -6.73
N VAL A 104 2.16 12.29 -7.26
CA VAL A 104 1.72 10.90 -7.20
C VAL A 104 2.30 10.28 -5.94
N LEU A 105 1.42 9.76 -5.11
CA LEU A 105 1.75 9.16 -3.83
C LEU A 105 1.45 7.67 -3.85
N GLN A 106 2.34 6.87 -3.28
CA GLN A 106 2.18 5.43 -3.15
C GLN A 106 2.46 4.97 -1.73
N LYS A 107 1.78 3.91 -1.33
CA LYS A 107 2.07 3.14 -0.14
C LYS A 107 2.17 1.67 -0.52
N PRO A 108 3.31 0.99 -0.28
CA PRO A 108 3.40 -0.44 -0.51
C PRO A 108 2.62 -1.21 0.57
N ARG A 109 2.16 -2.42 0.21
CA ARG A 109 1.59 -3.37 1.16
C ARG A 109 2.63 -3.59 2.28
N PRO A 110 2.25 -3.46 3.55
CA PRO A 110 3.13 -3.82 4.65
C PRO A 110 3.64 -5.26 4.47
N PRO A 111 4.93 -5.55 4.70
CA PRO A 111 5.44 -6.91 4.62
C PRO A 111 4.60 -7.80 5.55
N ALA A 112 4.29 -9.01 5.10
CA ALA A 112 3.38 -9.95 5.76
C ALA A 112 3.89 -10.50 7.11
N ALA A 113 4.71 -9.76 7.87
CA ALA A 113 5.23 -10.13 9.18
C ALA A 113 4.16 -10.31 10.28
N ALA A 114 2.87 -10.32 9.93
CA ALA A 114 1.74 -10.71 10.77
C ALA A 114 0.98 -11.95 10.25
N GLU A 115 1.38 -12.53 9.12
CA GLU A 115 0.66 -13.63 8.44
C GLU A 115 1.40 -14.98 8.53
N ALA A 116 2.36 -15.11 9.44
CA ALA A 116 2.87 -16.35 10.03
C ALA A 116 4.04 -16.02 10.96
N ALA A 117 3.77 -15.74 12.23
CA ALA A 117 4.61 -16.40 13.22
C ALA A 117 4.38 -17.90 12.99
N GLU A 118 5.22 -18.55 12.18
CA GLU A 118 5.38 -19.99 12.30
C GLU A 118 5.66 -20.25 13.78
N PRO A 119 4.95 -21.16 14.47
CA PRO A 119 5.41 -21.56 15.79
C PRO A 119 6.81 -22.12 15.57
N GLU A 120 7.82 -21.44 16.11
CA GLU A 120 9.15 -22.03 16.25
C GLU A 120 8.96 -23.35 16.98
N VAL A 121 8.88 -24.45 16.23
CA VAL A 121 9.17 -25.77 16.77
C VAL A 121 10.62 -25.64 17.22
N PRO A 122 10.93 -25.74 18.53
CA PRO A 122 12.28 -25.53 18.98
C PRO A 122 13.14 -26.59 18.30
N ARG A 123 13.98 -26.16 17.36
CA ARG A 123 15.03 -27.02 16.81
C ARG A 123 15.98 -27.27 17.96
N GLY A 124 15.72 -28.37 18.65
CA GLY A 124 16.51 -28.87 19.75
C GLY A 124 17.97 -28.82 19.34
N ARG A 125 18.74 -28.06 20.11
CA ARG A 125 20.18 -27.92 19.98
C ARG A 125 20.77 -29.33 19.92
N GLY A 126 21.16 -29.76 18.72
CA GLY A 126 21.90 -31.00 18.51
C GLY A 126 23.23 -30.89 19.21
N VAL A 127 23.30 -31.35 20.46
CA VAL A 127 24.56 -31.66 21.11
C VAL A 127 25.07 -32.95 20.47
N VAL A 128 26.01 -32.79 19.55
CA VAL A 128 26.87 -33.89 19.13
C VAL A 128 27.71 -34.29 20.35
N GLY A 129 27.61 -35.57 20.74
CA GLY A 129 28.63 -36.24 21.54
C GLY A 129 28.28 -36.52 23.00
N ARG A 130 27.54 -37.61 23.24
CA ARG A 130 28.01 -38.67 24.15
C ARG A 130 27.19 -39.94 23.99
N LEU A 131 27.84 -40.99 23.48
CA LEU A 131 27.39 -42.36 23.66
C LEU A 131 27.28 -42.65 25.17
N LEU A 132 26.13 -43.16 25.61
CA LEU A 132 26.03 -43.93 26.84
C LEU A 132 25.90 -45.41 26.46
N PRO A 133 26.65 -46.32 27.09
CA PRO A 133 26.66 -47.74 26.74
C PRO A 133 25.48 -48.46 27.39
N GLY A 134 24.71 -49.18 26.58
CA GLY A 134 23.64 -50.08 27.03
C GLY A 134 22.28 -49.70 26.48
N VAL A 135 21.52 -50.72 26.07
CA VAL A 135 20.17 -50.63 25.47
C VAL A 135 20.25 -50.16 24.01
N ARG A 136 20.30 -51.03 23.00
CA ARG A 136 19.22 -51.95 22.62
C ARG A 136 19.78 -53.20 21.93
N ARG A 137 19.79 -54.32 22.67
CA ARG A 137 19.59 -55.64 22.04
C ARG A 137 18.13 -55.70 21.55
N ARG A 138 17.90 -56.47 20.48
CA ARG A 138 16.61 -56.78 19.83
C ARG A 138 16.00 -55.65 19.01
N LEU A 139 16.30 -55.69 17.71
CA LEU A 139 15.32 -55.92 16.64
C LEU A 139 16.08 -56.01 15.31
N LYS A 140 16.83 -57.11 15.16
CA LYS A 140 17.35 -57.57 13.86
C LYS A 140 16.90 -59.03 13.68
N ALA A 141 15.58 -59.20 13.63
CA ALA A 141 14.91 -60.43 13.26
C ALA A 141 13.46 -60.08 12.96
N LEU A 142 13.21 -59.61 11.73
CA LEU A 142 11.91 -59.61 11.04
C LEU A 142 12.12 -58.97 9.65
N LYS A 143 13.05 -59.56 8.90
CA LYS A 143 13.18 -59.42 7.44
C LYS A 143 13.87 -60.66 6.90
N GLN A 144 13.37 -61.83 7.27
CA GLN A 144 13.48 -63.09 6.51
C GLN A 144 12.39 -64.03 7.07
N ASN A 145 11.17 -63.88 6.56
CA ASN A 145 10.36 -64.99 6.06
C ASN A 145 9.19 -64.41 5.26
#